data_AF-A0AA38H3A5-F1
#
_entry.id   AF-A0AA38H3A5-F1
#
_cell.length_a   1.000
_cell.length_b   1.000
_cell.length_c   1.000
_cell.angle_alpha   90.00
_cell.angle_beta   90.00
_cell.angle_gamma   90.00
#
_symmetry.space_group_name_H-M   'P 1'
#
loop_
_entity.id
_entity.type
_entity.pdbx_description
1 polymer ?
#
loop_
_entity_poly.entity_id
_entity_poly.type
_entity_poly.pdbx_seq_one_letter_code
_entity_poly.pdbx_strand_id
1 'polypeptide(L)'
;MSNPKRVQLPPLDHFTGDARVYERRSPSGKGRQVVKESVSLSERKTPQIFPDQSRISIRNEARAIQYVRKHTTIPVPFIVEFNDQPGAPVQLVTKFVKDGVPPKALQITPEGRARIVHQLEGYISQLQALTDPECRSFAGPPLFAVRFENAHLPLSDYKYRRYDADSPYVLCHGDLAWHNLLLDSETFEIKCVVDWEYAGFYPKEVESEYWRRPGPLAAMSSRDKDDKDDVLGVLWRHRVFDFPVKPASK
;
A
#
# COMPACT_ATOMS: atom_id res chain seq x y z
N MET A 1 2.18 -45.06 8.86
CA MET A 1 2.41 -43.90 7.96
C MET A 1 2.56 -42.66 8.82
N SER A 2 3.77 -42.10 8.93
CA SER A 2 4.00 -40.95 9.81
C SER A 2 3.41 -39.68 9.19
N ASN A 3 2.65 -38.96 10.00
CA ASN A 3 2.09 -37.65 9.66
C ASN A 3 3.28 -36.72 9.32
N PRO A 4 3.35 -36.11 8.12
CA PRO A 4 4.49 -35.28 7.76
C PRO A 4 4.56 -34.12 8.77
N LYS A 5 5.67 -34.09 9.52
CA LYS A 5 5.95 -33.11 10.58
C LYS A 5 5.59 -31.72 10.06
N ARG A 6 4.54 -31.12 10.64
CA ARG A 6 4.26 -29.68 10.55
C ARG A 6 5.49 -28.98 11.12
N VAL A 7 6.39 -28.52 10.27
CA VAL A 7 7.39 -27.52 10.67
C VAL A 7 6.59 -26.25 10.91
N GLN A 8 6.30 -25.99 12.19
CA GLN A 8 5.64 -24.79 12.65
C GLN A 8 6.65 -23.65 12.55
N LEU A 9 6.68 -22.99 11.39
CA LEU A 9 7.31 -21.68 11.27
C LEU A 9 6.50 -20.71 12.13
N PRO A 10 7.14 -19.78 12.87
CA PRO A 10 6.39 -18.79 13.65
C PRO A 10 5.44 -18.07 12.68
N PRO A 11 4.14 -18.02 12.96
CA PRO A 11 3.20 -17.45 12.02
C PRO A 11 3.49 -15.95 11.91
N LEU A 12 3.49 -15.43 10.68
CA LEU A 12 3.16 -14.04 10.41
C LEU A 12 1.67 -13.79 10.75
N ASP A 13 1.19 -14.27 11.91
CA ASP A 13 -0.15 -13.97 12.42
C ASP A 13 -0.05 -12.65 13.17
N HIS A 14 -0.10 -11.58 12.39
CA HIS A 14 -0.07 -10.22 12.86
C HIS A 14 -1.23 -9.46 12.23
N PHE A 15 -1.92 -8.69 13.06
CA PHE A 15 -2.92 -7.75 12.62
C PHE A 15 -2.18 -6.50 12.15
N THR A 16 -2.22 -6.20 10.85
CA THR A 16 -2.19 -4.80 10.44
C THR A 16 -3.56 -4.26 10.82
N GLY A 17 -3.69 -3.01 11.27
CA GLY A 17 -4.99 -2.50 11.75
C GLY A 17 -6.16 -2.84 10.79
N ASP A 18 -5.86 -2.91 9.49
CA ASP A 18 -6.80 -3.11 8.40
C ASP A 18 -6.94 -4.55 7.89
N ALA A 19 -6.11 -5.52 8.31
CA ALA A 19 -6.23 -6.91 7.85
C ALA A 19 -5.63 -7.94 8.81
N ARG A 20 -6.19 -9.16 8.77
CA ARG A 20 -5.53 -10.35 9.30
C ARG A 20 -4.61 -10.91 8.21
N VAL A 21 -3.32 -11.03 8.51
CA VAL A 21 -2.33 -11.58 7.58
C VAL A 21 -1.85 -12.92 8.11
N TYR A 22 -1.67 -13.91 7.25
CA TYR A 22 -1.08 -15.20 7.63
C TYR A 22 -0.50 -15.96 6.43
N GLU A 23 0.42 -16.89 6.70
CA GLU A 23 0.93 -17.81 5.68
C GLU A 23 0.16 -19.14 5.67
N ARG A 24 -0.05 -19.70 4.48
CA ARG A 24 -0.55 -21.08 4.31
C ARG A 24 0.23 -21.84 3.25
N ARG A 25 0.17 -23.18 3.27
CA ARG A 25 0.59 -23.98 2.11
C ARG A 25 -0.47 -23.91 1.01
N SER A 26 -0.02 -23.90 -0.23
CA SER A 26 -0.91 -24.03 -1.39
C SER A 26 -1.75 -25.32 -1.30
N PRO A 27 -2.98 -25.33 -1.82
CA PRO A 27 -3.83 -26.54 -1.81
C PRO A 27 -3.18 -27.74 -2.51
N SER A 28 -2.33 -27.51 -3.52
CA SER A 28 -1.55 -28.54 -4.21
C SER A 28 -0.31 -29.02 -3.45
N GLY A 29 0.01 -28.41 -2.30
CA GLY A 29 1.20 -28.67 -1.49
C GLY A 29 2.51 -28.10 -2.06
N LYS A 30 2.51 -27.62 -3.31
CA LYS A 30 3.68 -27.15 -4.06
C LYS A 30 3.96 -25.65 -3.88
N GLY A 31 4.11 -25.19 -2.64
CA GLY A 31 4.54 -23.83 -2.33
C GLY A 31 3.79 -23.18 -1.17
N ARG A 32 4.24 -21.99 -0.79
CA ARG A 32 3.64 -21.15 0.25
C ARG A 32 2.86 -19.99 -0.36
N GLN A 33 1.83 -19.55 0.35
CA GLN A 33 0.98 -18.43 0.01
C GLN A 33 0.88 -17.49 1.21
N VAL A 34 0.77 -16.21 0.94
CA VAL A 34 0.41 -15.19 1.92
C VAL A 34 -1.05 -14.85 1.71
N VAL A 35 -1.81 -14.82 2.79
CA VAL A 35 -3.24 -14.49 2.79
C VAL A 35 -3.42 -13.21 3.59
N LYS A 36 -4.09 -12.23 2.99
CA LYS A 36 -4.63 -11.05 3.66
C LYS A 36 -6.15 -11.16 3.68
N GLU A 37 -6.76 -10.96 4.83
CA GLU A 37 -8.20 -11.14 5.05
C GLU A 37 -8.79 -9.96 5.83
N SER A 38 -9.94 -9.46 5.38
CA SER A 38 -10.60 -8.33 6.02
C SER A 38 -11.14 -8.74 7.39
N VAL A 39 -11.02 -7.88 8.39
CA VAL A 39 -11.45 -8.18 9.77
C VAL A 39 -12.83 -7.62 10.10
N SER A 40 -13.68 -8.39 10.78
CA SER A 40 -14.98 -7.93 11.29
C SER A 40 -14.84 -7.02 12.53
N LEU A 41 -15.89 -6.31 12.96
CA LEU A 41 -15.88 -5.51 14.21
C LEU A 41 -15.58 -6.34 15.45
N SER A 42 -16.16 -7.54 15.52
CA SER A 42 -16.10 -8.44 16.67
C SER A 42 -14.71 -9.01 16.94
N GLU A 43 -13.82 -8.98 15.95
CA GLU A 43 -12.47 -9.55 16.04
C GLU A 43 -11.41 -8.50 16.43
N ARG A 44 -11.82 -7.27 16.74
CA ARG A 44 -10.89 -6.14 16.90
C ARG A 44 -10.45 -5.94 18.35
N LYS A 45 -9.14 -5.76 18.53
CA LYS A 45 -8.51 -5.33 19.79
C LYS A 45 -8.43 -3.81 19.94
N THR A 46 -8.62 -3.05 18.85
CA THR A 46 -8.44 -1.59 18.79
C THR A 46 -9.68 -0.91 18.17
N PRO A 47 -10.24 0.17 18.76
CA PRO A 47 -11.52 0.73 18.32
C PRO A 47 -11.50 1.57 17.03
N GLN A 48 -10.36 1.80 16.39
CA GLN A 48 -10.19 2.94 15.46
C GLN A 48 -10.33 2.63 13.96
N ILE A 49 -10.92 1.52 13.57
CA ILE A 49 -11.08 1.22 12.13
C ILE A 49 -12.55 0.89 11.88
N PHE A 50 -13.09 1.35 10.76
CA PHE A 50 -14.43 0.98 10.29
C PHE A 50 -14.31 -0.30 9.43
N PRO A 51 -15.18 -1.31 9.56
CA PRO A 51 -15.13 -2.57 8.80
C PRO A 51 -15.05 -2.42 7.30
N ASP A 52 -15.71 -1.39 6.81
CA ASP A 52 -15.70 -1.06 5.39
C ASP A 52 -14.28 -0.73 4.92
N GLN A 53 -13.48 -0.06 5.75
CA GLN A 53 -12.11 0.31 5.41
C GLN A 53 -11.21 -0.90 5.15
N SER A 54 -11.27 -1.91 6.03
CA SER A 54 -10.52 -3.17 5.90
C SER A 54 -10.87 -3.91 4.60
N ARG A 55 -12.15 -3.94 4.23
CA ARG A 55 -12.60 -4.53 2.97
C ARG A 55 -12.13 -3.71 1.76
N ILE A 56 -12.22 -2.38 1.88
CA ILE A 56 -11.83 -1.43 0.82
C ILE A 56 -10.33 -1.49 0.58
N SER A 57 -9.48 -1.55 1.61
CA SER A 57 -8.03 -1.60 1.47
C SER A 57 -7.57 -2.88 0.76
N ILE A 58 -8.14 -4.04 1.12
CA ILE A 58 -7.81 -5.31 0.43
C ILE A 58 -8.27 -5.31 -1.03
N ARG A 59 -9.46 -4.76 -1.32
CA ARG A 59 -9.94 -4.56 -2.71
C ARG A 59 -9.01 -3.64 -3.48
N ASN A 60 -8.58 -2.55 -2.84
CA ASN A 60 -7.68 -1.58 -3.43
C ASN A 60 -6.33 -2.23 -3.75
N GLU A 61 -5.74 -2.94 -2.79
CA GLU A 61 -4.46 -3.65 -2.95
C GLU A 61 -4.50 -4.64 -4.12
N ALA A 62 -5.55 -5.47 -4.20
CA ALA A 62 -5.68 -6.46 -5.27
C ALA A 62 -5.69 -5.81 -6.66
N ARG A 63 -6.44 -4.72 -6.82
CA ARG A 63 -6.56 -3.98 -8.09
C ARG A 63 -5.30 -3.18 -8.41
N ALA A 64 -4.68 -2.56 -7.41
CA ALA A 64 -3.43 -1.85 -7.54
C ALA A 64 -2.31 -2.78 -8.02
N ILE A 65 -2.16 -3.96 -7.40
CA ILE A 65 -1.18 -4.98 -7.80
C ILE A 65 -1.40 -5.40 -9.26
N GLN A 66 -2.65 -5.63 -9.68
CA GLN A 66 -2.96 -5.97 -11.06
C GLN A 66 -2.57 -4.84 -12.02
N TYR A 67 -2.88 -3.59 -11.67
CA TYR A 67 -2.55 -2.42 -12.48
C TYR A 67 -1.05 -2.20 -12.60
N VAL A 68 -0.32 -2.19 -11.47
CA VAL A 68 1.13 -1.96 -11.42
C VAL A 68 1.87 -3.04 -12.20
N ARG A 69 1.50 -4.32 -12.02
CA ARG A 69 2.08 -5.43 -12.78
C ARG A 69 1.92 -5.27 -14.29
N LYS A 70 0.78 -4.72 -14.73
CA LYS A 70 0.48 -4.57 -16.16
C LYS A 70 1.23 -3.41 -16.80
N HIS A 71 1.50 -2.34 -16.05
CA HIS A 71 1.98 -1.07 -16.61
C HIS A 71 3.41 -0.69 -16.21
N THR A 72 4.06 -1.46 -15.34
CA THR A 72 5.43 -1.18 -14.87
C THR A 72 6.26 -2.47 -14.82
N THR A 73 7.57 -2.32 -14.60
CA THR A 73 8.48 -3.42 -14.29
C THR A 73 8.61 -3.68 -12.79
N ILE A 74 7.86 -2.96 -11.96
CA ILE A 74 7.95 -3.06 -10.50
C ILE A 74 7.52 -4.48 -10.08
N PRO A 75 8.36 -5.21 -9.34
CA PRO A 75 8.01 -6.52 -8.86
C PRO A 75 6.97 -6.38 -7.74
N VAL A 76 5.74 -6.81 -8.00
CA VAL A 76 4.62 -6.80 -7.05
C VAL A 76 4.18 -8.23 -6.70
N PRO A 77 3.38 -8.47 -5.64
CA PRO A 77 2.97 -9.81 -5.24
C PRO A 77 2.19 -10.52 -6.32
N PHE A 78 2.48 -11.81 -6.57
CA PHE A 78 1.74 -12.59 -7.56
C PHE A 78 0.40 -13.04 -6.97
N ILE A 79 -0.70 -12.46 -7.43
CA ILE A 79 -2.04 -12.83 -6.97
C ILE A 79 -2.37 -14.24 -7.47
N VAL A 80 -2.68 -15.13 -6.54
CA VAL A 80 -3.19 -16.48 -6.81
C VAL A 80 -4.70 -16.47 -6.85
N GLU A 81 -5.31 -15.77 -5.89
CA GLU A 81 -6.75 -15.74 -5.70
C GLU A 81 -7.15 -14.41 -5.05
N PHE A 82 -8.29 -13.87 -5.45
CA PHE A 82 -8.92 -12.72 -4.83
C PHE A 82 -10.41 -13.02 -4.67
N ASN A 83 -10.88 -13.07 -3.43
CA ASN A 83 -12.24 -13.46 -3.08
C ASN A 83 -12.97 -12.28 -2.43
N ASP A 84 -14.05 -11.81 -3.07
CA ASP A 84 -14.88 -10.69 -2.61
C ASP A 84 -16.35 -11.07 -2.71
N GLN A 85 -16.75 -12.09 -1.95
CA GLN A 85 -18.14 -12.55 -1.92
C GLN A 85 -18.95 -11.78 -0.89
N PRO A 86 -20.23 -11.48 -1.18
CA PRO A 86 -21.15 -10.92 -0.20
C PRO A 86 -21.25 -11.83 1.05
N GLY A 87 -21.22 -11.22 2.23
CA GLY A 87 -21.37 -11.93 3.51
C GLY A 87 -20.13 -12.69 4.00
N ALA A 88 -19.05 -12.76 3.22
CA ALA A 88 -17.76 -13.33 3.62
C ALA A 88 -16.67 -12.24 3.71
N PRO A 89 -15.62 -12.42 4.52
CA PRO A 89 -14.43 -11.57 4.48
C PRO A 89 -13.85 -11.44 3.07
N VAL A 90 -13.36 -10.25 2.71
CA VAL A 90 -12.56 -10.06 1.50
C VAL A 90 -11.21 -10.73 1.74
N GLN A 91 -10.75 -11.55 0.81
CA GLN A 91 -9.48 -12.24 0.91
C GLN A 91 -8.62 -12.02 -0.32
N LEU A 92 -7.35 -11.66 -0.11
CA LEU A 92 -6.31 -11.59 -1.13
C LEU A 92 -5.25 -12.64 -0.84
N VAL A 93 -5.04 -13.56 -1.77
CA VAL A 93 -4.03 -14.61 -1.66
C VAL A 93 -2.95 -14.37 -2.70
N THR A 94 -1.71 -14.27 -2.24
CA THR A 94 -0.54 -14.09 -3.10
C THR A 94 0.46 -15.23 -2.93
N LYS A 95 1.33 -15.45 -3.93
CA LYS A 95 2.47 -16.36 -3.77
C LYS A 95 3.43 -15.78 -2.75
N PHE A 96 3.94 -16.64 -1.87
CA PHE A 96 5.09 -16.28 -1.05
C PHE A 96 6.29 -15.95 -1.95
N VAL A 97 6.96 -14.83 -1.68
CA VAL A 97 8.14 -14.39 -2.42
C VAL A 97 9.35 -15.17 -1.91
N LYS A 98 9.74 -16.20 -2.66
CA LYS A 98 10.91 -17.02 -2.31
C LYS A 98 12.16 -16.14 -2.30
N ASP A 99 13.01 -16.34 -1.29
CA ASP A 99 14.29 -15.65 -1.10
C ASP A 99 14.16 -14.11 -0.90
N GLY A 100 12.92 -13.60 -0.75
CA GLY A 100 12.65 -12.23 -0.37
C GLY A 100 12.70 -12.04 1.15
N VAL A 101 13.64 -11.23 1.62
CA VAL A 101 13.91 -10.98 3.03
C VAL A 101 13.61 -9.51 3.35
N PRO A 102 12.87 -9.20 4.43
CA PRO A 102 12.61 -7.81 4.80
C PRO A 102 13.91 -7.11 5.25
N PRO A 103 14.13 -5.83 4.92
CA PRO A 103 15.35 -5.10 5.27
C PRO A 103 15.76 -5.17 6.75
N LYS A 104 14.79 -5.20 7.67
CA LYS A 104 15.04 -5.30 9.11
C LYS A 104 15.79 -6.57 9.54
N ALA A 105 15.76 -7.61 8.71
CA ALA A 105 16.44 -8.89 8.97
C ALA A 105 17.80 -8.99 8.26
N LEU A 106 18.24 -7.93 7.57
CA LEU A 106 19.48 -7.88 6.80
C LEU A 106 20.46 -6.86 7.38
N GLN A 107 21.75 -7.17 7.28
CA GLN A 107 22.82 -6.18 7.48
C GLN A 107 23.08 -5.49 6.14
N ILE A 108 22.43 -4.36 5.93
CA ILE A 108 22.53 -3.62 4.66
C ILE A 108 23.80 -2.79 4.65
N THR A 109 24.72 -3.10 3.72
CA THR A 109 25.95 -2.33 3.53
C THR A 109 25.65 -0.99 2.85
N PRO A 110 26.59 -0.01 2.87
CA PRO A 110 26.44 1.23 2.12
C PRO A 110 26.18 1.02 0.63
N GLU A 111 26.84 0.04 0.01
CA GLU A 111 26.66 -0.33 -1.40
C GLU A 111 25.27 -0.95 -1.63
N GLY A 112 24.83 -1.81 -0.72
CA GLY A 112 23.47 -2.36 -0.73
C GLY A 112 22.42 -1.27 -0.65
N ARG A 113 22.61 -0.29 0.24
CA ARG A 113 21.74 0.89 0.32
C ARG A 113 21.70 1.66 -0.99
N ALA A 114 22.85 1.94 -1.60
CA ALA A 114 22.90 2.64 -2.88
C ALA A 114 22.15 1.88 -3.99
N ARG A 115 22.29 0.55 -4.03
CA ARG A 115 21.55 -0.32 -4.96
C ARG A 115 20.04 -0.28 -4.75
N ILE A 116 19.58 -0.33 -3.50
CA ILE A 116 18.14 -0.27 -3.17
C ILE A 116 17.57 1.07 -3.63
N VAL A 117 18.22 2.18 -3.26
CA VAL A 117 17.77 3.53 -3.63
C VAL A 117 17.73 3.71 -5.15
N HIS A 118 18.75 3.24 -5.87
CA HIS A 118 18.78 3.33 -7.33
C HIS A 118 17.61 2.58 -8.00
N GLN A 119 17.26 1.39 -7.51
CA GLN A 119 16.08 0.66 -8.00
C GLN A 119 14.79 1.43 -7.70
N LEU A 120 14.65 1.97 -6.49
CA LEU A 120 13.48 2.76 -6.09
C LEU A 120 13.34 4.03 -6.94
N GLU A 121 14.42 4.72 -7.30
CA GLU A 121 14.39 5.87 -8.22
C GLU A 121 13.80 5.50 -9.59
N GLY A 122 14.21 4.34 -10.12
CA GLY A 122 13.64 3.79 -11.35
C GLY A 122 12.16 3.42 -11.22
N TYR A 123 11.74 2.88 -10.07
CA TYR A 123 10.33 2.56 -9.81
C TYR A 123 9.47 3.81 -9.65
N ILE A 124 9.94 4.80 -8.91
CA ILE A 124 9.25 6.09 -8.73
C ILE A 124 9.06 6.80 -10.07
N SER A 125 10.08 6.78 -10.92
CA SER A 125 9.97 7.36 -12.28
C SER A 125 8.88 6.68 -13.12
N GLN A 126 8.74 5.35 -13.01
CA GLN A 126 7.67 4.61 -13.68
C GLN A 126 6.28 4.92 -13.11
N LEU A 127 6.16 5.01 -11.78
CA LEU A 127 4.91 5.38 -11.12
C LEU A 127 4.47 6.80 -11.52
N GLN A 128 5.40 7.75 -11.51
CA GLN A 128 5.13 9.15 -11.86
C GLN A 128 4.76 9.36 -13.34
N ALA A 129 5.16 8.45 -14.22
CA ALA A 129 4.77 8.48 -15.63
C ALA A 129 3.30 8.07 -15.86
N LEU A 130 2.66 7.42 -14.89
CA LEU A 130 1.27 6.98 -14.97
C LEU A 130 0.38 8.04 -14.33
N THR A 131 -0.50 8.66 -15.11
CA THR A 131 -1.38 9.76 -14.67
C THR A 131 -2.86 9.40 -14.81
N ASP A 132 -3.70 10.08 -14.03
CA ASP A 132 -5.16 9.97 -14.12
C ASP A 132 -5.80 11.35 -13.93
N PRO A 133 -6.91 11.69 -14.61
CA PRO A 133 -7.59 12.97 -14.41
C PRO A 133 -8.20 13.15 -13.01
N GLU A 134 -8.37 12.08 -12.24
CA GLU A 134 -9.06 12.09 -10.96
C GLU A 134 -8.14 11.67 -9.80
N CYS A 135 -8.30 12.32 -8.65
CA CYS A 135 -7.70 11.85 -7.40
C CYS A 135 -8.54 10.68 -6.91
N ARG A 136 -7.99 9.47 -6.96
CA ARG A 136 -8.77 8.25 -6.68
C ARG A 136 -7.90 7.07 -6.30
N SER A 137 -8.47 6.14 -5.55
CA SER A 137 -7.88 4.80 -5.38
C SER A 137 -8.35 3.87 -6.50
N PHE A 138 -7.88 2.62 -6.49
CA PHE A 138 -8.43 1.54 -7.33
C PHE A 138 -9.73 0.95 -6.77
N ALA A 139 -10.14 1.35 -5.57
CA ALA A 139 -11.42 0.96 -4.97
C ALA A 139 -12.52 2.04 -5.11
N GLY A 140 -12.22 3.18 -5.74
CA GLY A 140 -13.17 4.28 -5.96
C GLY A 140 -12.61 5.58 -5.38
N PRO A 141 -13.20 6.16 -4.32
CA PRO A 141 -12.68 7.37 -3.68
C PRO A 141 -11.19 7.24 -3.25
N PRO A 142 -10.50 8.37 -3.03
CA PRO A 142 -9.14 8.36 -2.47
C PRO A 142 -9.06 7.55 -1.18
N LEU A 143 -7.92 6.89 -0.98
CA LEU A 143 -7.68 6.05 0.18
C LEU A 143 -6.30 6.37 0.75
N PHE A 144 -6.26 7.21 1.79
CA PHE A 144 -5.01 7.72 2.34
C PHE A 144 -4.56 6.95 3.59
N ALA A 145 -3.24 6.73 3.68
CA ALA A 145 -2.61 6.01 4.79
C ALA A 145 -2.72 6.77 6.12
N VAL A 146 -2.67 6.00 7.22
CA VAL A 146 -2.75 6.51 8.60
C VAL A 146 -1.62 7.47 8.99
N ARG A 147 -0.58 7.63 8.16
CA ARG A 147 0.48 8.65 8.34
C ARG A 147 -0.06 10.09 8.38
N PHE A 148 -1.25 10.33 7.85
CA PHE A 148 -1.94 11.62 7.96
C PHE A 148 -2.75 11.77 9.25
N GLU A 149 -2.65 10.82 10.18
CA GLU A 149 -3.31 10.81 11.49
C GLU A 149 -4.79 11.17 11.35
N ASN A 150 -5.36 12.03 12.20
CA ASN A 150 -6.78 12.39 12.19
C ASN A 150 -7.30 12.97 10.85
N ALA A 151 -6.42 13.32 9.91
CA ALA A 151 -6.82 13.80 8.59
C ALA A 151 -7.08 12.67 7.56
N HIS A 152 -6.61 11.44 7.78
CA HIS A 152 -6.70 10.36 6.77
C HIS A 152 -8.13 10.03 6.35
N LEU A 153 -9.08 9.95 7.30
CA LEU A 153 -10.49 9.69 6.99
C LEU A 153 -11.17 10.87 6.29
N PRO A 154 -11.12 12.12 6.82
CA PRO A 154 -11.67 13.27 6.09
C PRO A 154 -11.11 13.41 4.68
N LEU A 155 -9.80 13.22 4.49
CA LEU A 155 -9.16 13.27 3.18
C LEU A 155 -9.72 12.22 2.21
N SER A 156 -10.01 11.02 2.70
CA SER A 156 -10.56 9.93 1.89
C SER A 156 -12.03 10.18 1.50
N ASP A 157 -12.75 11.00 2.27
CA ASP A 157 -14.15 11.36 2.02
C ASP A 157 -14.33 12.60 1.12
N TYR A 158 -13.29 13.43 0.95
CA TYR A 158 -13.39 14.62 0.10
C TYR A 158 -13.42 14.27 -1.39
N LYS A 159 -14.16 15.09 -2.15
CA LYS A 159 -13.99 15.16 -3.60
C LYS A 159 -12.80 16.04 -3.95
N TYR A 160 -12.13 15.68 -5.02
CA TYR A 160 -10.98 16.41 -5.53
C TYR A 160 -11.26 16.92 -6.94
N ARG A 161 -10.59 18.01 -7.33
CA ARG A 161 -10.74 18.61 -8.64
C ARG A 161 -10.31 17.61 -9.72
N ARG A 162 -11.11 17.48 -10.77
CA ARG A 162 -10.73 16.76 -11.99
C ARG A 162 -9.87 17.63 -12.91
N TYR A 163 -8.88 17.03 -13.55
CA TYR A 163 -7.99 17.69 -14.52
C TYR A 163 -8.02 16.96 -15.87
N ASP A 164 -8.61 17.57 -16.90
CA ASP A 164 -8.71 16.95 -18.22
C ASP A 164 -7.40 16.99 -19.03
N ALA A 165 -6.45 17.84 -18.63
CA ALA A 165 -5.09 17.92 -19.14
C ALA A 165 -4.12 18.28 -18.00
N ASP A 166 -2.85 17.89 -18.15
CA ASP A 166 -1.76 18.18 -17.20
C ASP A 166 -2.11 17.81 -15.75
N SER A 167 -2.73 16.64 -15.57
CA SER A 167 -3.15 16.19 -14.25
C SER A 167 -1.96 16.08 -13.29
N PRO A 168 -2.05 16.63 -12.07
CA PRO A 168 -1.04 16.46 -11.04
C PRO A 168 -1.11 15.07 -10.39
N TYR A 169 -2.14 14.28 -10.72
CA TYR A 169 -2.37 12.98 -10.12
C TYR A 169 -1.57 11.91 -10.85
N VAL A 170 -0.53 11.46 -10.16
CA VAL A 170 0.33 10.36 -10.60
C VAL A 170 0.02 9.13 -9.77
N LEU A 171 0.39 7.95 -10.28
CA LEU A 171 0.29 6.74 -9.50
C LEU A 171 1.24 6.83 -8.31
N CYS A 172 0.68 6.64 -7.13
CA CYS A 172 1.36 6.58 -5.85
C CYS A 172 1.10 5.20 -5.23
N HIS A 173 2.13 4.61 -4.60
CA HIS A 173 1.98 3.53 -3.63
C HIS A 173 1.24 4.03 -2.37
N GLY A 174 1.47 5.28 -1.96
CA GLY A 174 0.81 5.91 -0.81
C GLY A 174 1.32 5.45 0.57
N ASP A 175 2.18 4.43 0.60
CA ASP A 175 2.87 3.95 1.80
C ASP A 175 4.27 3.37 1.49
N LEU A 176 5.01 3.92 0.52
CA LEU A 176 6.29 3.33 0.11
C LEU A 176 7.41 3.58 1.13
N ALA A 177 7.75 2.56 1.90
CA ALA A 177 8.86 2.58 2.83
C ALA A 177 9.66 1.27 2.78
N TRP A 178 10.86 1.26 3.36
CA TRP A 178 11.75 0.09 3.29
C TRP A 178 11.14 -1.17 3.93
N HIS A 179 10.25 -1.03 4.90
CA HIS A 179 9.58 -2.18 5.49
C HIS A 179 8.59 -2.88 4.55
N ASN A 180 8.20 -2.20 3.45
CA ASN A 180 7.38 -2.72 2.37
C ASN A 180 8.21 -3.31 1.21
N LEU A 181 9.52 -3.51 1.41
CA LEU A 181 10.40 -4.17 0.46
C LEU A 181 10.72 -5.60 0.92
N LEU A 182 10.80 -6.51 -0.04
CA LEU A 182 11.42 -7.82 0.10
C LEU A 182 12.66 -7.85 -0.79
N LEU A 183 13.82 -8.04 -0.17
CA LEU A 183 15.12 -7.96 -0.83
C LEU A 183 15.75 -9.34 -0.98
N ASP A 184 16.53 -9.51 -2.03
CA ASP A 184 17.51 -10.58 -2.11
C ASP A 184 18.62 -10.32 -1.08
N SER A 185 18.94 -11.33 -0.25
CA SER A 185 19.87 -11.15 0.86
C SER A 185 21.34 -10.97 0.43
N GLU A 186 21.69 -11.36 -0.79
CA GLU A 186 23.07 -11.29 -1.29
C GLU A 186 23.27 -10.07 -2.19
N THR A 187 22.31 -9.81 -3.08
CA THR A 187 22.43 -8.77 -4.12
C THR A 187 21.76 -7.45 -3.77
N PHE A 188 20.87 -7.44 -2.76
CA PHE A 188 19.97 -6.33 -2.44
C PHE A 188 19.05 -5.91 -3.60
N GLU A 189 18.80 -6.82 -4.55
CA GLU A 189 17.76 -6.67 -5.55
C GLU A 189 16.37 -6.67 -4.88
N ILE A 190 15.50 -5.75 -5.29
CA ILE A 190 14.12 -5.73 -4.79
C ILE A 190 13.36 -6.87 -5.47
N LYS A 191 13.05 -7.92 -4.71
CA LYS A 191 12.27 -9.08 -5.17
C LYS A 191 10.78 -8.80 -5.21
N CYS A 192 10.31 -7.90 -4.35
CA CYS A 192 8.91 -7.48 -4.31
C CYS A 192 8.74 -6.18 -3.53
N VAL A 193 7.91 -5.27 -4.02
CA VAL A 193 7.29 -4.18 -3.26
C VAL A 193 5.91 -4.65 -2.85
N VAL A 194 5.63 -4.69 -1.54
CA VAL A 194 4.37 -5.19 -0.95
C VAL A 194 3.54 -4.04 -0.39
N ASP A 195 2.32 -4.32 0.07
CA ASP A 195 1.47 -3.38 0.80
C ASP A 195 0.90 -2.21 -0.02
N TRP A 196 0.37 -2.53 -1.20
CA TRP A 196 -0.26 -1.56 -2.12
C TRP A 196 -1.68 -1.14 -1.70
N GLU A 197 -2.04 -1.31 -0.42
CA GLU A 197 -3.42 -1.12 0.04
C GLU A 197 -3.86 0.35 0.02
N TYR A 198 -2.93 1.29 0.06
CA TYR A 198 -3.19 2.73 -0.05
C TYR A 198 -2.92 3.29 -1.45
N ALA A 199 -2.59 2.45 -2.42
CA ALA A 199 -2.20 2.91 -3.74
C ALA A 199 -3.35 3.58 -4.51
N GLY A 200 -3.01 4.58 -5.30
CA GLY A 200 -3.97 5.34 -6.10
C GLY A 200 -3.32 6.46 -6.89
N PHE A 201 -4.14 7.22 -7.61
CA PHE A 201 -3.69 8.41 -8.33
C PHE A 201 -3.89 9.62 -7.44
N TYR A 202 -2.79 10.22 -6.99
CA TYR A 202 -2.78 11.32 -6.02
C TYR A 202 -1.74 12.37 -6.44
N PRO A 203 -1.75 13.59 -5.87
CA PRO A 203 -0.65 14.52 -6.06
C PRO A 203 0.68 13.84 -5.77
N LYS A 204 1.69 14.05 -6.62
CA LYS A 204 3.01 13.41 -6.49
C LYS A 204 3.65 13.58 -5.11
N GLU A 205 3.29 14.64 -4.40
CA GLU A 205 3.77 14.95 -3.05
C GLU A 205 3.32 13.89 -2.02
N VAL A 206 2.23 13.15 -2.29
CA VAL A 206 1.80 12.02 -1.46
C VAL A 206 2.87 10.91 -1.45
N GLU A 207 3.60 10.73 -2.55
CA GLU A 207 4.71 9.77 -2.67
C GLU A 207 6.02 10.37 -2.12
N SER A 208 5.98 10.80 -0.85
CA SER A 208 7.09 11.40 -0.08
C SER A 208 8.46 10.76 -0.35
N GLU A 209 9.54 11.52 -0.22
CA GLU A 209 10.90 10.99 -0.43
C GLU A 209 11.46 10.13 0.71
N TYR A 210 10.66 9.74 1.70
CA TYR A 210 11.10 8.89 2.82
C TYR A 210 11.65 7.52 2.36
N TRP A 211 11.24 7.03 1.20
CA TRP A 211 11.79 5.80 0.59
C TRP A 211 13.30 5.88 0.28
N ARG A 212 13.90 7.08 0.25
CA ARG A 212 15.36 7.27 0.09
C ARG A 212 16.17 6.82 1.31
N ARG A 213 15.52 6.53 2.44
CA ARG A 213 16.18 6.06 3.67
C ARG A 213 15.46 4.87 4.32
N PRO A 214 16.19 4.07 5.13
CA PRO A 214 15.55 3.10 6.02
C PRO A 214 14.60 3.79 7.00
N GLY A 215 13.50 3.11 7.36
CA GLY A 215 12.54 3.55 8.37
C GLY A 215 11.11 3.71 7.87
N PRO A 216 10.17 4.13 8.74
CA PRO A 216 8.79 4.46 8.39
C PRO A 216 8.67 5.81 7.67
N LEU A 217 7.46 6.09 7.16
CA LEU A 217 7.03 7.36 6.55
C LEU A 217 6.78 8.47 7.59
N ALA A 218 7.77 8.71 8.42
CA ALA A 218 7.76 9.79 9.40
C ALA A 218 9.18 10.31 9.56
N ALA A 219 9.35 11.61 9.80
CA ALA A 219 10.63 12.18 10.19
C ALA A 219 11.16 11.48 11.45
N MET A 220 12.33 10.85 11.36
CA MET A 220 12.94 10.12 12.48
C MET A 220 14.07 10.91 13.14
N SER A 221 14.56 11.94 12.48
CA SER A 221 15.60 12.83 12.98
C SER A 221 15.32 14.27 12.56
N SER A 222 15.93 15.24 13.25
CA SER A 222 15.85 16.66 12.87
C SER A 222 16.44 16.98 11.49
N ARG A 223 17.10 16.01 10.84
CA ARG A 223 17.64 16.14 9.48
C ARG A 223 16.65 15.65 8.41
N ASP A 224 15.62 14.92 8.81
CA ASP A 224 14.56 14.51 7.90
C ASP A 224 13.62 15.68 7.67
N LYS A 225 13.24 15.94 6.42
CA LYS A 225 12.16 16.86 6.13
C LYS A 225 10.85 16.20 6.56
N ASP A 226 10.19 16.74 7.58
CA ASP A 226 8.78 16.42 7.83
C ASP A 226 7.94 17.11 6.76
N ASP A 227 7.42 16.33 5.82
CA ASP A 227 6.62 16.80 4.70
C ASP A 227 5.11 16.72 4.95
N LYS A 228 4.68 16.24 6.13
CA LYS A 228 3.26 15.97 6.40
C LYS A 228 2.40 17.21 6.16
N ASP A 229 2.78 18.34 6.75
CA ASP A 229 2.02 19.59 6.62
C ASP A 229 2.03 20.14 5.18
N ASP A 230 3.13 19.95 4.46
CA ASP A 230 3.23 20.33 3.04
C ASP A 230 2.26 19.51 2.18
N VAL A 231 2.26 18.19 2.37
CA VAL A 231 1.39 17.25 1.64
C VAL A 231 -0.08 17.49 1.99
N LEU A 232 -0.39 17.69 3.27
CA LEU A 232 -1.73 18.08 3.71
C LEU A 232 -2.16 19.39 3.03
N GLY A 233 -1.30 20.40 2.99
CA GLY A 233 -1.56 21.66 2.31
C GLY A 233 -1.88 21.49 0.82
N VAL A 234 -1.17 20.59 0.13
CA VAL A 234 -1.47 20.23 -1.27
C VAL A 234 -2.87 19.60 -1.37
N LEU A 235 -3.14 18.54 -0.60
CA LEU A 235 -4.42 17.84 -0.64
C LEU A 235 -5.61 18.77 -0.32
N TRP A 236 -5.45 19.66 0.66
CA TRP A 236 -6.45 20.66 1.01
C TRP A 236 -6.71 21.70 -0.07
N ARG A 237 -5.74 22.00 -0.94
CA ARG A 237 -5.93 22.90 -2.10
C ARG A 237 -6.65 22.22 -3.25
N HIS A 238 -6.48 20.92 -3.41
CA HIS A 238 -7.10 20.16 -4.50
C HIS A 238 -8.53 19.70 -4.18
N ARG A 239 -8.96 19.73 -2.91
CA ARG A 239 -10.34 19.37 -2.54
C ARG A 239 -11.35 20.36 -3.13
N VAL A 240 -12.53 19.86 -3.47
CA VAL A 240 -13.68 20.66 -3.90
C VAL A 240 -14.66 20.71 -2.74
N PHE A 241 -15.05 21.93 -2.34
CA PHE A 241 -16.19 22.10 -1.45
C PHE A 241 -17.46 21.98 -2.29
N ASP A 242 -18.21 20.89 -2.11
CA ASP A 242 -19.61 20.87 -2.54
C ASP A 242 -20.37 21.85 -1.65
N PHE A 243 -20.44 23.13 -2.02
CA PHE A 243 -21.52 23.97 -1.54
C PHE A 243 -22.78 23.52 -2.27
N PRO A 244 -23.84 23.06 -1.58
CA PRO A 244 -25.12 22.94 -2.25
C PRO A 244 -25.47 24.32 -2.81
N VAL A 245 -25.57 24.42 -4.12
CA VAL A 245 -26.14 25.60 -4.78
C VAL A 245 -27.53 25.75 -4.18
N LYS A 246 -27.73 26.72 -3.28
CA LYS A 246 -29.09 27.08 -2.86
C LYS A 246 -29.87 27.36 -4.14
N PRO A 247 -30.99 26.66 -4.40
CA PRO A 247 -31.81 27.01 -5.55
C PRO A 247 -32.13 28.49 -5.43
N ALA A 248 -31.87 29.25 -6.50
CA ALA A 248 -32.21 30.65 -6.57
C ALA A 248 -33.68 30.78 -6.18
N SER A 249 -33.94 31.45 -5.06
CA SER A 249 -35.30 31.80 -4.65
C SER A 249 -35.87 32.68 -5.76
N LYS A 250 -36.86 32.13 -6.48
CA LYS A 250 -37.74 32.90 -7.36
C LYS A 250 -38.63 33.80 -6.54
#